data_AF-A0A439MXM0-F1
#
_entry.id   AF-A0A439MXM0-F1
#
_cell.length_a   1.000
_cell.length_b   1.000
_cell.length_c   1.000
_cell.angle_alpha   90.00
_cell.angle_beta   90.00
_cell.angle_gamma   90.00
#
_symmetry.space_group_name_H-M   'P 1'
#
loop_
_entity.id
_entity.type
_entity.pdbx_description
1 polymer ?
#
loop_
_entity_poly.entity_id
_entity_poly.type
_entity_poly.pdbx_seq_one_letter_code
_entity_poly.pdbx_strand_id
1 'polypeptide(L)' 'MATAAAVSNKFESFFETTLADADPEIFGAIRNELGRQRHEIELIASENIVSRAVLE' A
#
# COMPACT_ATOMS: atom_id res chain seq x y z
N MET A 1 -2.11 23.35 -26.24
CA MET A 1 -1.97 23.94 -24.88
C MET A 1 -2.73 23.14 -23.83
N ALA A 2 -4.03 22.83 -24.00
CA ALA A 2 -4.82 22.07 -23.01
C ALA A 2 -4.36 20.62 -22.76
N THR A 3 -3.71 19.98 -23.74
CA THR A 3 -3.26 18.58 -23.66
C THR A 3 -2.01 18.39 -22.80
N ALA A 4 -1.06 19.33 -22.83
CA ALA A 4 0.19 19.21 -22.06
C ALA A 4 -0.03 19.43 -20.55
N ALA A 5 -0.88 20.41 -20.18
CA ALA A 5 -1.22 20.68 -18.78
C ALA A 5 -2.02 19.53 -18.13
N ALA A 6 -2.94 18.90 -18.88
CA ALA A 6 -3.70 17.75 -18.40
C ALA A 6 -2.83 16.50 -18.18
N VAL A 7 -1.77 16.32 -18.99
CA VAL A 7 -0.79 15.24 -18.79
C VAL A 7 0.08 15.48 -17.56
N SER A 8 0.51 16.73 -17.31
CA SER A 8 1.28 17.09 -16.11
C SER A 8 0.53 16.75 -14.82
N ASN A 9 -0.74 17.16 -14.75
CA ASN A 9 -1.58 16.93 -13.56
C ASN A 9 -1.82 15.44 -13.30
N LYS A 10 -1.97 14.63 -14.36
CA LYS A 10 -2.10 13.18 -14.24
C LYS A 10 -0.81 12.53 -13.74
N PHE A 11 0.35 13.04 -14.16
CA PHE A 11 1.65 12.57 -13.71
C PHE A 11 1.90 12.91 -12.24
N GLU A 12 1.57 14.14 -11.81
CA GLU A 12 1.62 14.55 -10.39
C GLU A 12 0.74 13.64 -9.53
N SER A 13 -0.52 13.44 -9.95
CA SER A 13 -1.45 12.54 -9.23
C SER A 13 -0.94 11.09 -9.15
N PHE A 14 -0.20 10.62 -10.15
CA PHE A 14 0.30 9.24 -10.16
C PHE A 14 1.31 8.96 -9.03
N PHE A 15 2.16 9.93 -8.66
CA PHE A 15 3.16 9.76 -7.60
C PHE A 15 2.67 10.19 -6.22
N GLU A 16 1.69 11.09 -6.15
CA GLU A 16 1.22 11.64 -4.88
C GLU A 16 0.01 10.90 -4.31
N THR A 17 -0.78 10.22 -5.15
CA THR A 17 -1.97 9.49 -4.69
C THR A 17 -1.58 8.31 -3.82
N THR A 18 -2.20 8.20 -2.65
CA THR A 18 -1.95 7.09 -1.74
C THR A 18 -2.55 5.79 -2.29
N LEU A 19 -2.02 4.64 -1.86
CA LEU A 19 -2.59 3.34 -2.25
C LEU A 19 -4.07 3.21 -1.83
N ALA A 20 -4.45 3.80 -0.69
CA ALA A 20 -5.83 3.76 -0.21
C ALA A 20 -6.82 4.45 -1.16
N ASP A 21 -6.37 5.50 -1.86
CA ASP A 21 -7.19 6.26 -2.80
C ASP A 21 -7.07 5.71 -4.23
N ALA A 22 -5.87 5.29 -4.64
CA ALA A 22 -5.61 4.75 -5.96
C ALA A 22 -6.22 3.34 -6.15
N ASP A 23 -6.14 2.49 -5.12
CA ASP A 23 -6.69 1.13 -5.13
C ASP A 23 -7.23 0.73 -3.73
N PRO A 24 -8.48 1.11 -3.42
CA PRO A 24 -9.11 0.79 -2.14
C PRO A 24 -9.25 -0.73 -1.89
N GLU A 25 -9.37 -1.53 -2.95
CA GLU A 25 -9.54 -2.98 -2.85
C GLU A 25 -8.23 -3.64 -2.38
N ILE A 26 -7.11 -3.33 -3.02
CA ILE A 26 -5.79 -3.82 -2.60
C ILE A 26 -5.43 -3.29 -1.20
N PHE A 27 -5.70 -2.01 -0.94
CA PHE A 27 -5.46 -1.46 0.40
C PHE A 27 -6.26 -2.21 1.47
N GLY A 28 -7.54 -2.51 1.20
CA GLY A 28 -8.38 -3.32 2.07
C GLY A 28 -7.81 -4.72 2.32
N ALA A 29 -7.34 -5.40 1.27
CA ALA A 29 -6.70 -6.71 1.38
C ALA A 29 -5.45 -6.68 2.28
N ILE A 30 -4.57 -5.69 2.11
CA ILE A 30 -3.38 -5.50 2.97
C ILE A 30 -3.79 -5.27 4.43
N ARG A 31 -4.84 -4.48 4.68
CA ARG A 31 -5.32 -4.20 6.04
C ARG A 31 -5.92 -5.44 6.70
N ASN A 32 -6.62 -6.28 5.94
CA ASN A 32 -7.14 -7.55 6.42
C ASN A 32 -6.00 -8.51 6.79
N GLU A 33 -4.95 -8.61 5.97
CA GLU A 33 -3.77 -9.44 6.26
C GLU A 33 -2.99 -8.93 7.48
N LEU A 34 -2.81 -7.61 7.61
CA LEU A 34 -2.26 -7.02 8.83
C LEU A 34 -3.13 -7.36 10.06
N GLY A 35 -4.44 -7.43 9.88
CA GLY A 35 -5.38 -7.92 10.89
C GLY A 35 -5.08 -9.37 11.29
N ARG A 36 -4.95 -10.28 10.31
CA ARG A 36 -4.59 -11.69 10.54
C ARG A 36 -3.31 -11.81 11.36
N GLN A 37 -2.23 -11.18 10.89
CA GLN A 37 -0.90 -11.23 11.53
C GLN A 37 -0.90 -10.69 12.97
N ARG A 38 -1.83 -9.79 13.34
CA ARG A 38 -1.93 -9.20 14.69
C ARG A 38 -2.79 -9.98 15.67
N HIS A 39 -3.79 -10.72 15.18
CA HIS A 39 -4.78 -11.37 16.04
C HIS A 39 -4.60 -12.90 16.10
N GLU A 40 -3.75 -13.47 15.24
CA GLU A 40 -3.39 -14.89 15.27
C GLU A 40 -1.99 -15.08 15.86
N ILE A 41 -1.74 -16.28 16.39
CA ILE A 41 -0.40 -16.69 16.82
C ILE A 41 0.27 -17.38 15.64
N GLU A 42 1.34 -16.79 15.13
CA GLU A 42 2.12 -17.36 14.04
C GLU A 42 3.11 -18.41 14.57
N LEU A 43 2.93 -19.67 14.16
CA LEU A 43 3.72 -20.82 14.63
C LEU A 43 4.57 -21.46 13.52
N ILE A 44 4.55 -20.87 12.32
CA ILE A 44 5.35 -21.34 11.20
C ILE A 44 6.82 -20.94 11.42
N ALA A 45 7.69 -21.94 11.60
CA ALA A 45 9.08 -21.72 11.99
C ALA A 45 9.93 -20.90 10.98
N SER A 46 9.50 -20.82 9.73
CA SER A 46 10.17 -20.06 8.68
C SER A 46 9.67 -18.61 8.54
N GLU A 47 8.58 -18.25 9.21
CA GLU A 47 7.97 -16.92 9.12
C GLU A 47 8.42 -16.00 10.26
N ASN A 48 8.41 -14.70 10.01
CA ASN A 48 8.79 -13.68 10.99
C ASN A 48 8.17 -12.31 10.65
N ILE A 49 8.14 -11.40 11.63
CA ILE A 49 7.66 -10.02 11.44
C ILE A 49 8.87 -9.08 11.35
N VAL A 50 9.01 -8.41 10.22
CA VAL A 50 10.11 -7.46 10.00
C VAL A 50 9.88 -6.13 10.73
N SER A 51 10.96 -5.41 11.03
CA SER A 51 10.87 -4.09 11.62
C SER A 51 10.41 -3.05 10.59
N ARG A 52 9.88 -1.92 11.05
CA ARG A 52 9.48 -0.81 10.17
C ARG A 52 10.64 -0.27 9.33
N ALA A 53 11.86 -0.24 9.88
CA ALA A 53 13.04 0.22 9.16
C ALA A 53 13.44 -0.69 7.97
N VAL A 54 12.86 -1.90 7.88
CA VAL A 54 13.01 -2.78 6.71
C VAL A 54 11.90 -2.55 5.68
N LEU A 55 10.75 -2.02 6.09
CA LEU A 55 9.60 -1.72 5.22
C LEU A 55 9.68 -0.35 4.54
N GLU A 56 10.29 0.63 5.22
CA GLU A 56 10.55 1.99 4.75
C GLU A 56 11.84 2.06 3.90
#